data_AF-A0A101G8Q1-F1
#
_entry.id   AF-A0A101G8Q1-F1
#
_cell.length_a   1.000
_cell.length_b   1.000
_cell.length_c   1.000
_cell.angle_alpha   90.00
_cell.angle_beta   90.00
_cell.angle_gamma   90.00
#
_symmetry.space_group_name_H-M   'P 1'
#
loop_
_entity.id
_entity.type
_entity.pdbx_description
1 polymer ?
#
loop_
_entity_poly.entity_id
_entity_poly.type
_entity_poly.pdbx_seq_one_letter_code
_entity_poly.pdbx_strand_id
1 'polypeptide(L)'
;MPSTVNTDDIADTVCIVLDIFRTTTSIVTAIANGCKAVIPVLSIDEAQKLAAAMGPVLIAGERQSLKLPGCDFGNSPFDFSQEKVHDQTIIMTTNNGTIAIKAAERAHRTFIGSFINAGAVCYQAKRFGKDILIICAGTDGLFSLEDALCAGLLVR
;
A
#
# COMPACT_ATOMS: atom_id res chain seq x y z
N MET A 1 8.06 -7.66 -6.82
CA MET A 1 7.02 -8.71 -6.86
C MET A 1 7.64 -10.00 -7.36
N PRO A 2 7.29 -11.15 -6.78
CA PRO A 2 7.57 -12.44 -7.40
C PRO A 2 7.01 -12.45 -8.83
N SER A 3 7.73 -13.07 -9.78
CA SER A 3 7.44 -13.08 -11.23
C SER A 3 6.17 -13.86 -11.64
N THR A 4 5.25 -14.13 -10.71
CA THR A 4 4.14 -15.07 -10.87
C THR A 4 2.77 -14.43 -11.11
N VAL A 5 2.64 -13.10 -11.09
CA VAL A 5 1.35 -12.43 -11.32
C VAL A 5 1.22 -12.00 -12.79
N ASN A 6 0.40 -12.71 -13.56
CA ASN A 6 -0.03 -12.26 -14.89
C ASN A 6 -1.17 -11.24 -14.72
N THR A 7 -0.91 -9.97 -15.05
CA THR A 7 -1.83 -8.85 -14.78
C THR A 7 -3.07 -8.84 -15.69
N ASP A 8 -3.09 -9.63 -16.76
CA ASP A 8 -4.25 -9.74 -17.66
C ASP A 8 -5.40 -10.58 -17.07
N ASP A 9 -5.16 -11.34 -16.00
CA ASP A 9 -6.12 -12.31 -15.44
C ASP A 9 -6.75 -11.87 -14.10
N ILE A 10 -6.49 -10.65 -13.63
CA ILE A 10 -6.98 -10.18 -12.32
C ILE A 10 -8.22 -9.29 -12.41
N ALA A 11 -8.67 -8.96 -13.63
CA ALA A 11 -9.72 -7.95 -13.86
C ALA A 11 -11.05 -8.28 -13.16
N ASP A 12 -11.39 -9.56 -13.01
CA ASP A 12 -12.62 -10.00 -12.36
C ASP A 12 -12.43 -10.43 -10.89
N THR A 13 -11.26 -10.16 -10.30
CA THR A 13 -10.93 -10.54 -8.92
C THR A 13 -10.93 -9.35 -7.96
N VAL A 14 -11.11 -9.64 -6.67
CA VAL A 14 -10.82 -8.69 -5.58
C VAL A 14 -9.40 -8.94 -5.08
N CYS A 15 -8.54 -7.94 -5.19
CA CYS A 15 -7.16 -8.02 -4.72
C CYS A 15 -7.02 -7.47 -3.29
N ILE A 16 -6.22 -8.15 -2.46
CA ILE A 16 -5.73 -7.63 -1.18
C ILE A 16 -4.21 -7.59 -1.24
N VAL A 17 -3.64 -6.39 -1.27
CA VAL A 17 -2.19 -6.18 -1.32
C VAL A 17 -1.61 -6.14 0.09
N LEU A 18 -0.51 -6.87 0.31
CA LEU A 18 0.24 -6.95 1.55
C LEU A 18 1.69 -6.52 1.31
N ASP A 19 2.17 -5.59 2.12
CA ASP A 19 3.58 -5.23 2.30
C ASP A 19 3.68 -4.82 3.77
N ILE A 20 3.84 -5.81 4.64
CA ILE A 20 3.69 -5.64 6.08
C ILE A 20 4.80 -4.74 6.63
N PHE A 21 6.01 -4.87 6.10
CA PHE A 21 7.18 -4.06 6.45
C PHE A 21 7.67 -3.22 5.26
N ARG A 22 7.09 -2.03 5.05
CA ARG A 22 6.13 -1.33 5.93
C ARG A 22 4.97 -0.67 5.20
N THR A 23 4.91 -0.76 3.87
CA THR A 23 4.07 0.13 3.05
C THR A 23 2.59 0.02 3.41
N THR A 24 2.03 -1.19 3.46
CA THR A 24 0.59 -1.36 3.73
C THR A 24 0.23 -1.03 5.17
N THR A 25 1.07 -1.40 6.14
CA THR A 25 0.89 -1.02 7.55
C THR A 25 0.92 0.50 7.72
N SER A 26 1.84 1.19 7.04
CA SER A 26 1.93 2.65 7.03
C SER A 26 0.68 3.31 6.43
N ILE A 27 0.20 2.82 5.28
CA ILE A 27 -1.02 3.33 4.64
C ILE A 27 -2.23 3.16 5.58
N VAL A 28 -2.42 1.96 6.14
CA VAL A 28 -3.55 1.69 7.04
C VAL A 28 -3.48 2.58 8.28
N THR A 29 -2.29 2.79 8.84
CA THR A 29 -2.08 3.69 9.97
C THR A 29 -2.43 5.14 9.63
N ALA A 30 -1.98 5.64 8.47
CA ALA A 30 -2.30 7.00 8.03
C ALA A 30 -3.81 7.20 7.88
N ILE A 31 -4.50 6.28 7.19
CA ILE A 31 -5.96 6.35 7.00
C ILE A 31 -6.70 6.25 8.34
N ALA A 32 -6.29 5.35 9.24
CA ALA A 32 -6.88 5.24 10.58
C ALA A 32 -6.70 6.51 11.41
N ASN A 33 -5.63 7.27 11.18
CA ASN A 33 -5.34 8.55 11.81
C ASN A 33 -5.96 9.76 11.09
N GLY A 34 -6.92 9.54 10.19
CA GLY A 34 -7.68 10.61 9.55
C GLY A 34 -7.04 11.20 8.29
N CYS A 35 -6.04 10.53 7.70
CA CYS A 35 -5.54 10.90 6.38
C CYS A 35 -6.67 10.81 5.34
N LYS A 36 -6.81 11.86 4.53
CA LYS A 36 -7.86 11.97 3.52
C LYS A 36 -7.67 10.95 2.39
N ALA A 37 -6.44 10.78 1.94
CA ALA A 37 -6.08 9.85 0.88
C ALA A 37 -4.58 9.57 0.87
N VAL A 38 -4.20 8.35 0.47
CA VAL A 38 -2.82 8.01 0.12
C VAL A 38 -2.76 7.61 -1.36
N ILE A 39 -1.87 8.25 -2.12
CA ILE A 39 -1.71 8.07 -3.56
C ILE A 39 -0.35 7.41 -3.82
N PRO A 40 -0.31 6.10 -4.08
CA PRO A 40 0.93 5.40 -4.40
C PRO A 40 1.41 5.74 -5.82
N VAL A 41 2.69 6.03 -5.95
CA VAL A 41 3.40 6.32 -7.20
C VAL A 41 4.70 5.51 -7.28
N LEU A 42 5.28 5.40 -8.49
CA LEU A 42 6.43 4.52 -8.73
C LEU A 42 7.77 5.22 -8.53
N SER A 43 7.80 6.55 -8.59
CA SER A 43 9.04 7.32 -8.48
C SER A 43 8.85 8.61 -7.69
N ILE A 44 9.96 9.13 -7.17
CA ILE A 44 9.99 10.42 -6.50
C ILE A 44 9.68 11.58 -7.46
N ASP A 45 10.15 11.48 -8.71
CA ASP A 45 9.87 12.49 -9.75
C ASP A 45 8.37 12.56 -10.06
N GLU A 46 7.69 11.41 -10.13
CA GLU A 46 6.23 11.34 -10.26
C GLU A 46 5.54 11.96 -9.05
N ALA A 47 6.02 11.67 -7.83
CA ALA A 47 5.47 12.24 -6.60
C ALA A 47 5.55 13.76 -6.59
N GLN A 48 6.71 14.32 -6.96
CA GLN A 48 6.94 15.76 -7.00
C GLN A 48 6.09 16.45 -8.08
N LYS A 49 5.99 15.87 -9.27
CA LYS A 49 5.13 16.40 -10.35
C LYS A 49 3.67 16.43 -9.93
N LEU A 50 3.19 15.35 -9.31
CA LEU A 50 1.80 15.27 -8.85
C LEU A 50 1.53 16.24 -7.70
N ALA A 51 2.47 16.39 -6.76
CA ALA A 51 2.36 17.37 -5.69
C ALA A 51 2.24 18.81 -6.23
N ALA A 52 3.07 19.17 -7.22
CA ALA A 52 3.01 20.47 -7.86
C ALA A 52 1.66 20.74 -8.56
N ALA A 53 0.98 19.70 -9.05
CA ALA A 53 -0.30 19.82 -9.74
C ALA A 53 -1.52 19.84 -8.80
N MET A 54 -1.43 19.17 -7.63
CA MET A 54 -2.57 18.99 -6.71
C MET A 54 -2.69 20.08 -5.64
N GLY A 55 -1.63 20.86 -5.39
CA GLY A 55 -1.59 21.86 -4.32
C GLY A 55 -1.08 21.27 -3.00
N PRO A 56 -1.61 21.65 -1.82
CA PRO A 56 -1.06 21.24 -0.53
C PRO A 56 -1.28 19.74 -0.29
N VAL A 57 -0.19 18.98 -0.45
CA VAL A 57 -0.10 17.55 -0.18
C VAL A 57 1.23 17.25 0.48
N LEU A 58 1.32 16.10 1.15
CA LEU A 58 2.55 15.61 1.77
C LEU A 58 3.17 14.51 0.91
N ILE A 59 4.49 14.37 0.95
CA ILE A 59 5.21 13.31 0.24
C ILE A 59 5.86 12.36 1.26
N ALA A 60 5.52 11.08 1.15
CA ALA A 60 6.15 9.98 1.86
C ALA A 60 7.02 9.17 0.89
N GLY A 61 8.32 9.07 1.16
CA GLY A 61 9.25 8.45 0.22
C GLY A 61 10.36 7.68 0.92
N GLU A 62 10.57 6.44 0.49
CA GLU A 62 11.60 5.57 1.07
C GLU A 62 12.33 4.74 0.01
N ARG A 63 13.65 4.59 0.22
CA ARG A 63 14.53 3.63 -0.46
C ARG A 63 15.41 2.98 0.60
N GLN A 64 15.51 1.65 0.59
CA GLN A 64 16.34 0.89 1.55
C GLN A 64 16.07 1.25 3.03
N SER A 65 14.80 1.43 3.38
CA SER A 65 14.31 1.88 4.69
C SER A 65 14.72 3.29 5.13
N LEU A 66 15.35 4.08 4.26
CA LEU A 66 15.73 5.47 4.52
C LEU A 66 14.75 6.44 3.86
N LYS A 67 14.41 7.50 4.59
CA LYS A 67 13.61 8.60 4.04
C LYS A 67 14.36 9.29 2.90
N LEU A 68 13.67 9.52 1.79
CA LEU A 68 14.23 10.25 0.66
C LEU A 68 14.40 11.76 0.96
N PRO A 69 15.48 12.40 0.48
CA PRO A 69 15.63 13.85 0.57
C PRO A 69 14.43 14.58 -0.04
N GLY A 70 13.95 15.63 0.65
CA GLY A 70 12.79 16.43 0.21
C GLY A 70 11.42 15.80 0.48
N CYS A 71 11.35 14.59 1.07
CA CYS A 71 10.09 14.01 1.55
C CYS A 71 9.78 14.48 2.98
N ASP A 72 8.49 14.68 3.26
CA ASP A 72 7.99 14.98 4.60
C ASP A 72 8.19 13.78 5.52
N PHE A 73 7.81 12.58 5.03
CA PHE A 73 7.84 11.32 5.79
C PHE A 73 8.67 10.23 5.10
N GLY A 74 9.11 9.25 5.89
CA GLY A 74 9.61 7.99 5.37
C GLY A 74 8.45 7.00 5.14
N ASN A 75 8.70 5.74 5.48
CA ASN A 75 7.71 4.66 5.42
C ASN A 75 7.53 4.01 6.81
N SER A 76 7.68 4.79 7.88
CA SER A 76 7.41 4.30 9.24
C SER A 76 5.95 4.58 9.62
N PRO A 77 5.18 3.61 10.11
CA PRO A 77 3.82 3.87 10.62
C PRO A 77 3.78 4.98 11.68
N PHE A 78 4.84 5.12 12.47
CA PHE A 78 4.99 6.17 13.49
C PHE A 78 5.15 7.58 12.92
N ASP A 79 5.51 7.73 11.64
CA ASP A 79 5.58 9.05 10.99
C ASP A 79 4.18 9.64 10.76
N PHE A 80 3.15 8.79 10.68
CA PHE A 80 1.79 9.14 10.28
C PHE A 80 0.86 9.39 11.48
N SER A 81 1.29 10.16 12.48
CA SER A 81 0.43 10.54 13.60
C SER A 81 -0.75 11.42 13.16
N GLN A 82 -1.88 11.34 13.86
CA GLN A 82 -3.10 12.11 13.53
C GLN A 82 -2.82 13.62 13.39
N GLU A 83 -2.03 14.21 14.28
CA GLU A 83 -1.62 15.62 14.21
C GLU A 83 -0.99 16.00 12.86
N LYS A 84 -0.22 15.09 12.27
CA LYS A 84 0.52 15.34 11.02
C LYS A 84 -0.29 15.03 9.78
N VAL A 85 -1.23 14.08 9.84
CA VAL A 85 -1.87 13.51 8.64
C VAL A 85 -3.36 13.78 8.53
N HIS A 86 -4.02 14.27 9.57
CA HIS A 86 -5.46 14.51 9.54
C HIS A 86 -5.85 15.47 8.42
N ASP A 87 -6.83 15.07 7.61
CA ASP A 87 -7.31 15.75 6.39
C ASP A 87 -6.25 15.99 5.30
N GLN A 88 -5.04 15.47 5.47
CA GLN A 88 -3.96 15.57 4.49
C GLN A 88 -4.08 14.49 3.43
N THR A 89 -3.66 14.82 2.21
CA THR A 89 -3.41 13.85 1.14
C THR A 89 -1.92 13.55 1.08
N ILE A 90 -1.54 12.28 1.05
CA ILE A 90 -0.14 11.82 1.02
C ILE A 90 0.15 11.16 -0.32
N ILE A 91 1.18 11.60 -1.02
CA ILE A 91 1.72 10.89 -2.18
C ILE A 91 2.86 10.01 -1.69
N MET A 92 2.80 8.71 -1.98
CA MET A 92 3.71 7.72 -1.40
C MET A 92 4.50 6.97 -2.48
N THR A 93 5.81 6.81 -2.30
CA THR A 93 6.68 5.96 -3.13
C THR A 93 7.58 5.07 -2.27
N THR A 94 7.57 3.76 -2.54
CA THR A 94 8.41 2.76 -1.84
C THR A 94 9.05 1.80 -2.85
N ASN A 95 9.88 0.86 -2.40
CA ASN A 95 10.53 -0.11 -3.29
C ASN A 95 9.59 -1.26 -3.71
N ASN A 96 8.74 -1.71 -2.80
CA ASN A 96 7.99 -2.96 -2.98
C ASN A 96 6.48 -2.69 -3.04
N GLY A 97 5.92 -2.11 -1.97
CA GLY A 97 4.48 -1.95 -1.82
C GLY A 97 3.81 -1.09 -2.88
N THR A 98 4.42 0.02 -3.33
CA THR A 98 3.78 0.82 -4.39
C THR A 98 3.76 0.11 -5.73
N ILE A 99 4.79 -0.68 -6.05
CA ILE A 99 4.79 -1.57 -7.23
C ILE A 99 3.67 -2.61 -7.10
N ALA A 100 3.51 -3.20 -5.92
CA ALA A 100 2.47 -4.18 -5.64
C ALA A 100 1.05 -3.63 -5.82
N ILE A 101 0.82 -2.40 -5.33
CA ILE A 101 -0.46 -1.72 -5.47
C ILE A 101 -0.72 -1.39 -6.95
N LYS A 102 0.29 -0.88 -7.67
CA LYS A 102 0.17 -0.59 -9.11
C LYS A 102 -0.14 -1.83 -9.95
N ALA A 103 0.49 -2.96 -9.63
CA ALA A 103 0.21 -4.23 -10.30
C ALA A 103 -1.24 -4.70 -10.10
N ALA A 104 -1.89 -4.30 -9.01
CA ALA A 104 -3.26 -4.63 -8.68
C ALA A 104 -4.30 -3.60 -9.20
N GLU A 105 -3.90 -2.52 -9.88
CA GLU A 105 -4.83 -1.44 -10.31
C GLU A 105 -5.91 -1.92 -11.28
N ARG A 106 -5.64 -2.97 -12.06
CA ARG A 106 -6.59 -3.52 -13.03
C ARG A 106 -7.64 -4.45 -12.41
N ALA A 107 -7.52 -4.79 -11.12
CA ALA A 107 -8.47 -5.67 -10.45
C ALA A 107 -9.85 -5.00 -10.31
N HIS A 108 -10.91 -5.80 -10.16
CA HIS A 108 -12.26 -5.29 -9.91
C HIS A 108 -12.29 -4.37 -8.69
N ARG A 109 -11.57 -4.77 -7.64
CA ARG A 109 -11.36 -3.95 -6.44
C ARG A 109 -10.03 -4.29 -5.81
N THR A 110 -9.30 -3.27 -5.37
CA THR A 110 -8.05 -3.45 -4.64
C THR A 110 -8.18 -2.90 -3.23
N PHE A 111 -7.84 -3.73 -2.25
CA PHE A 111 -7.75 -3.39 -0.85
C PHE A 111 -6.30 -3.39 -0.38
N ILE A 112 -6.02 -2.57 0.62
CA ILE A 112 -4.77 -2.57 1.36
C ILE A 112 -4.98 -3.38 2.64
N GLY A 113 -4.24 -4.47 2.77
CA GLY A 113 -4.30 -5.36 3.93
C GLY A 113 -3.04 -5.27 4.80
N SER A 114 -3.21 -5.48 6.09
CA SER A 114 -2.15 -5.57 7.10
C SER A 114 -2.68 -6.33 8.31
N PHE A 115 -1.81 -6.66 9.27
CA PHE A 115 -2.27 -7.26 10.54
C PHE A 115 -3.29 -6.39 11.27
N ILE A 116 -3.12 -5.07 11.27
CA ILE A 116 -3.93 -4.14 12.06
C ILE A 116 -5.33 -3.90 11.49
N ASN A 117 -5.62 -4.33 10.25
CA ASN A 117 -6.95 -4.26 9.66
C ASN A 117 -7.43 -5.60 9.06
N ALA A 118 -6.80 -6.73 9.43
CA ALA A 118 -7.07 -8.05 8.86
C ALA A 118 -8.57 -8.43 8.83
N GLY A 119 -9.27 -8.30 9.95
CA GLY A 119 -10.70 -8.60 10.02
C GLY A 119 -11.56 -7.68 9.14
N ALA A 120 -11.24 -6.39 9.12
CA ALA A 120 -11.99 -5.39 8.34
C ALA A 120 -11.80 -5.61 6.83
N VAL A 121 -10.58 -5.91 6.38
CA VAL A 121 -10.31 -6.15 4.96
C VAL A 121 -10.96 -7.45 4.47
N CYS A 122 -10.91 -8.53 5.26
CA CYS A 122 -11.60 -9.78 4.92
C CYS A 122 -13.12 -9.59 4.85
N TYR A 123 -13.70 -8.85 5.80
CA TYR A 123 -15.13 -8.54 5.79
C TYR A 123 -15.53 -7.78 4.52
N GLN A 124 -14.79 -6.74 4.13
CA GLN A 124 -15.12 -5.96 2.93
C GLN A 124 -14.89 -6.75 1.63
N ALA A 125 -13.78 -7.50 1.52
CA ALA A 125 -13.46 -8.27 0.32
C ALA A 125 -14.53 -9.33 0.02
N LYS A 126 -15.03 -10.04 1.05
CA LYS A 126 -16.06 -11.08 0.89
C LYS A 126 -17.39 -10.55 0.35
N ARG A 127 -17.71 -9.27 0.56
CA ARG A 127 -19.00 -8.68 0.13
C ARG A 127 -19.17 -8.56 -1.38
N PHE A 128 -18.07 -8.65 -2.14
CA PHE A 128 -18.11 -8.60 -3.60
C PHE A 128 -18.54 -9.94 -4.22
N GLY A 129 -18.47 -11.06 -3.49
CA GLY A 129 -18.84 -12.38 -4.02
C GLY A 129 -17.98 -12.84 -5.20
N LYS A 130 -16.71 -12.40 -5.25
CA LYS A 130 -15.73 -12.69 -6.30
C LYS A 130 -14.54 -13.46 -5.73
N ASP A 131 -13.74 -14.05 -6.60
CA ASP A 131 -12.45 -14.63 -6.21
C ASP A 131 -11.56 -13.56 -5.59
N ILE A 132 -10.88 -13.93 -4.50
CA ILE A 132 -10.00 -13.04 -3.75
C ILE A 132 -8.55 -13.45 -4.01
N LEU A 133 -7.78 -12.54 -4.58
CA LEU A 133 -6.34 -12.71 -4.79
C LEU A 133 -5.57 -11.93 -3.72
N ILE A 134 -4.76 -12.64 -2.92
CA ILE A 134 -3.85 -11.99 -1.96
C ILE A 134 -2.50 -11.81 -2.63
N ILE A 135 -2.02 -10.57 -2.68
CA ILE A 135 -0.79 -10.18 -3.35
C ILE A 135 0.24 -9.76 -2.30
N CYS A 136 1.20 -10.64 -2.03
CA CYS A 136 2.36 -10.32 -1.22
C CYS A 136 3.38 -9.54 -2.06
N ALA A 137 3.77 -8.35 -1.60
CA ALA A 137 4.72 -7.50 -2.30
C ALA A 137 6.10 -8.17 -2.38
N GLY A 138 6.48 -8.87 -1.32
CA GLY A 138 7.82 -9.43 -1.16
C GLY A 138 8.86 -8.34 -0.93
N THR A 139 10.12 -8.76 -0.82
CA THR A 139 11.26 -7.86 -0.64
C THR A 139 12.28 -8.13 -1.73
N ASP A 140 12.60 -7.11 -2.53
CA ASP A 140 13.55 -7.23 -3.65
C ASP A 140 13.20 -8.36 -4.64
N GLY A 141 11.89 -8.60 -4.83
CA GLY A 141 11.37 -9.65 -5.71
C GLY A 141 11.36 -11.05 -5.09
N LEU A 142 11.81 -11.20 -3.84
CA LEU A 142 11.85 -12.46 -3.11
C LEU A 142 10.66 -12.60 -2.15
N PHE A 143 10.47 -13.84 -1.68
CA PHE A 143 9.48 -14.18 -0.67
C PHE A 143 9.69 -13.36 0.62
N SER A 144 8.59 -12.87 1.19
CA SER A 144 8.53 -12.19 2.49
C SER A 144 7.75 -13.06 3.47
N LEU A 145 8.35 -13.36 4.63
CA LEU A 145 7.75 -14.21 5.64
C LEU A 145 6.57 -13.52 6.32
N GLU A 146 6.72 -12.24 6.62
CA GLU A 146 5.69 -11.42 7.25
C GLU A 146 4.45 -11.23 6.36
N ASP A 147 4.65 -11.02 5.05
CA ASP A 147 3.55 -10.95 4.08
C ASP A 147 2.81 -12.29 4.01
N ALA A 148 3.56 -13.40 3.91
CA ALA A 148 2.98 -14.73 3.86
C ALA A 148 2.26 -15.12 5.17
N LEU A 149 2.80 -14.72 6.32
CA LEU A 149 2.16 -14.93 7.61
C LEU A 149 0.83 -14.16 7.71
N CYS A 150 0.81 -12.90 7.26
CA CYS A 150 -0.43 -12.13 7.21
C CYS A 150 -1.42 -12.74 6.21
N ALA A 151 -0.96 -13.18 5.03
CA ALA A 151 -1.80 -13.89 4.07
C ALA A 151 -2.44 -15.13 4.69
N GLY A 152 -1.65 -15.93 5.41
CA GLY A 152 -2.11 -17.09 6.18
C GLY A 152 -3.18 -16.75 7.23
N LEU A 153 -3.06 -15.59 7.88
CA LEU A 153 -4.09 -15.07 8.78
C LEU A 153 -5.39 -14.71 8.04
N LEU A 154 -5.31 -14.13 6.83
CA LEU A 154 -6.51 -13.70 6.08
C LEU A 154 -7.33 -14.86 5.52
N VAL A 155 -6.69 -16.01 5.24
CA VAL A 155 -7.35 -17.20 4.68
C VAL A 155 -7.89 -18.17 5.73
N ARG A 156 -7.69 -17.87 7.02
CA ARG A 156 -8.22 -18.65 8.14
C ARG A 156 -9.65 -18.24 8.49
#